data_AF-A0A520IRH1-F1
#
_entry.id   AF-A0A520IRH1-F1
#
_cell.length_a   1.000
_cell.length_b   1.000
_cell.length_c   1.000
_cell.angle_alpha   90.00
_cell.angle_beta   90.00
_cell.angle_gamma   90.00
#
_symmetry.space_group_name_H-M   'P 1'
#
loop_
_entity.id
_entity.type
_entity.pdbx_description
1 polymer ?
#
loop_
_entity_poly.entity_id
_entity_poly.type
_entity_poly.pdbx_seq_one_letter_code
_entity_poly.pdbx_strand_id
1 'polypeptide(L)' 'SMTKFERENPDSIQQSRRLRIAKGSGNKIEEVTKLIKQFEDMRKVMKQFSNPAAAAKMMRGMPKMPQGKM' A
#
# COMPACT_ATOMS: atom_id res chain seq x y z
N SER A 1 -5.33 2.96 -20.33
CA SER A 1 -4.21 2.72 -19.41
C SER A 1 -3.98 3.93 -18.49
N MET A 2 -3.15 3.78 -17.44
CA MET A 2 -2.80 4.84 -16.47
C MET A 2 -1.78 5.83 -17.04
N THR A 3 -1.83 7.09 -16.62
CA THR A 3 -0.80 8.09 -16.92
C THR A 3 0.38 7.98 -15.93
N LYS A 4 1.49 8.68 -16.22
CA LYS A 4 2.63 8.77 -15.28
C LYS A 4 2.22 9.41 -13.95
N PHE A 5 1.50 10.54 -14.03
CA PHE A 5 0.99 11.24 -12.85
C PHE A 5 0.11 10.35 -11.97
N GLU A 6 -0.76 9.54 -12.55
CA GLU A 6 -1.65 8.64 -11.79
C GLU A 6 -0.90 7.50 -11.09
N ARG A 7 0.20 7.01 -11.70
CA ARG A 7 1.05 5.99 -11.06
C ARG A 7 1.80 6.56 -9.86
N GLU A 8 2.24 7.81 -9.96
CA GLU A 8 2.92 8.53 -8.88
C GLU A 8 1.93 9.02 -7.81
N ASN A 9 0.68 9.28 -8.20
CA ASN A 9 -0.39 9.81 -7.34
C ASN A 9 -1.64 8.92 -7.39
N PRO A 10 -1.62 7.72 -6.79
CA PRO A 10 -2.73 6.76 -6.83
C PRO A 10 -4.03 7.32 -6.24
N ASP A 11 -3.92 8.23 -5.26
CA ASP A 11 -5.06 8.89 -4.63
C ASP A 11 -5.86 9.79 -5.61
N SER A 12 -5.25 10.19 -6.73
CA SER A 12 -5.92 10.96 -7.78
C SER A 12 -6.88 10.12 -8.64
N ILE A 13 -6.83 8.78 -8.52
CA ILE A 13 -7.57 7.83 -9.37
C ILE A 13 -9.03 7.69 -8.89
N GLN A 14 -9.86 8.66 -9.29
CA GLN A 14 -11.31 8.65 -9.07
C GLN A 14 -12.04 7.75 -10.09
N GLN A 15 -13.36 7.59 -9.94
CA GLN A 15 -14.17 6.69 -10.76
C GLN A 15 -14.03 6.92 -12.28
N SER A 16 -14.02 8.19 -12.72
CA SER A 16 -13.84 8.54 -14.13
C SER A 16 -12.49 8.07 -14.70
N ARG A 17 -11.42 8.17 -13.89
CA ARG A 17 -10.09 7.68 -14.27
C ARG A 17 -10.05 6.15 -14.29
N ARG A 18 -10.71 5.47 -13.34
CA ARG A 18 -10.83 3.99 -13.33
C ARG A 18 -11.50 3.49 -14.61
N LEU A 19 -12.57 4.14 -15.06
CA LEU A 19 -13.22 3.84 -16.34
C LEU A 19 -12.27 4.01 -17.54
N ARG A 20 -11.52 5.12 -17.60
CA ARG A 20 -10.54 5.36 -18.67
C ARG A 20 -9.41 4.33 -18.66
N ILE A 21 -8.94 3.96 -17.47
CA ILE A 21 -7.90 2.95 -17.28
C ILE A 21 -8.40 1.61 -17.79
N ALA A 22 -9.57 1.15 -17.33
CA ALA A 22 -10.23 -0.08 -17.73
C ALA A 22 -10.39 -0.16 -19.25
N LYS A 23 -11.03 0.86 -19.86
CA LYS A 23 -11.21 0.95 -21.31
C LYS A 23 -9.90 0.86 -22.07
N GLY A 24 -8.88 1.61 -21.63
CA GLY A 24 -7.59 1.63 -22.31
C GLY A 24 -6.63 0.51 -21.88
N SER A 25 -7.02 -0.43 -21.03
CA SER A 25 -6.23 -1.63 -20.71
C SER A 25 -6.95 -2.92 -21.09
N GLY A 26 -8.20 -2.84 -21.58
CA GLY A 26 -9.02 -4.01 -21.89
C GLY A 26 -9.52 -4.78 -20.68
N ASN A 27 -9.44 -4.21 -19.48
CA ASN A 27 -9.90 -4.85 -18.24
C ASN A 27 -11.26 -4.32 -17.81
N LYS A 28 -11.94 -5.03 -16.92
CA LYS A 28 -13.19 -4.55 -16.32
C LYS A 28 -12.91 -3.50 -15.25
N ILE A 29 -13.89 -2.62 -14.97
CA ILE A 29 -13.73 -1.56 -13.97
C ILE A 29 -13.55 -2.13 -12.55
N GLU A 30 -14.16 -3.28 -12.27
CA GLU A 30 -14.08 -3.96 -10.98
C GLU A 30 -12.65 -4.47 -10.72
N GLU A 31 -11.98 -4.97 -11.76
CA GLU A 31 -10.59 -5.44 -11.68
C GLU A 31 -9.64 -4.27 -11.41
N VAL A 32 -9.83 -3.14 -12.10
CA VAL A 32 -9.05 -1.92 -11.85
C VAL A 32 -9.29 -1.41 -10.42
N THR A 33 -10.54 -1.44 -9.95
CA THR A 33 -10.89 -1.00 -8.60
C THR A 33 -10.25 -1.88 -7.53
N LYS A 34 -10.27 -3.21 -7.73
CA LYS A 34 -9.62 -4.18 -6.85
C LYS A 34 -8.11 -3.95 -6.80
N LEU A 35 -7.47 -3.73 -7.94
CA LEU A 35 -6.03 -3.46 -8.04
C LEU A 35 -5.64 -2.20 -7.23
N ILE A 36 -6.37 -1.09 -7.40
CA ILE A 36 -6.10 0.15 -6.66
C ILE A 36 -6.24 -0.07 -5.16
N LYS A 37 -7.27 -0.80 -4.72
CA LYS A 37 -7.48 -1.10 -3.29
C LYS A 37 -6.34 -1.96 -2.72
N GLN A 38 -5.93 -3.00 -3.43
CA GLN A 38 -4.82 -3.86 -3.01
C GLN A 38 -3.51 -3.07 -2.88
N PHE A 39 -3.26 -2.16 -3.82
CA PHE A 39 -2.12 -1.25 -3.74
C PHE A 39 -2.20 -0.33 -2.51
N GLU A 40 -3.35 0.29 -2.24
CA GLU A 40 -3.54 1.16 -1.08
C GLU A 40 -3.31 0.41 0.25
N ASP A 41 -3.81 -0.81 0.37
CA ASP A 41 -3.62 -1.64 1.56
C ASP A 41 -2.15 -2.00 1.75
N MET A 42 -1.44 -2.37 0.68
CA MET A 42 0.00 -2.65 0.74
C MET A 42 0.81 -1.39 1.07
N ARG A 43 0.41 -0.22 0.55
CA ARG A 43 1.01 1.08 0.88
C ARG A 43 0.85 1.42 2.36
N LYS A 44 -0.31 1.14 2.96
CA LYS A 44 -0.54 1.34 4.41
C LYS A 44 0.40 0.46 5.24
N VAL A 45 0.51 -0.82 4.87
CA VAL A 45 1.43 -1.76 5.52
C VAL A 45 2.86 -1.27 5.42
N MET A 46 3.35 -0.96 4.22
CA MET A 46 4.71 -0.41 4.02
C MET A 46 4.94 0.85 4.85
N LYS A 47 3.97 1.76 4.93
CA LYS A 47 4.06 2.97 5.75
C LYS A 47 4.21 2.66 7.24
N GLN A 48 3.47 1.68 7.76
CA GLN A 48 3.58 1.26 9.16
C GLN A 48 4.96 0.67 9.47
N PHE A 49 5.51 -0.15 8.56
CA PHE A 49 6.84 -0.73 8.73
C PHE A 49 7.98 0.27 8.52
N SER A 50 7.82 1.22 7.61
CA SER A 50 8.83 2.26 7.35
C SER A 50 8.92 3.33 8.43
N ASN A 51 7.94 3.40 9.35
CA ASN A 51 7.93 4.37 10.43
C ASN A 51 8.89 3.92 11.55
N PRO A 52 10.04 4.60 11.77
CA PRO A 52 11.01 4.21 12.79
C PRO A 52 10.42 4.27 14.20
N ALA A 53 9.43 5.13 14.45
CA ALA A 53 8.75 5.21 15.74
C ALA A 53 7.84 3.98 15.97
N ALA A 54 7.21 3.45 14.92
CA ALA A 54 6.43 2.22 15.02
C ALA A 54 7.34 1.01 15.23
N ALA A 55 8.46 0.94 14.50
CA ALA A 55 9.49 -0.07 14.69
C ALA A 55 10.12 -0.02 16.09
N ALA A 56 10.44 1.18 16.60
CA ALA A 56 10.98 1.39 17.94
C ALA A 56 9.97 1.00 19.03
N LYS A 57 8.67 1.27 18.83
CA LYS A 57 7.61 0.86 19.76
C LYS A 57 7.45 -0.67 19.79
N MET A 58 7.57 -1.34 18.64
CA MET A 58 7.57 -2.79 18.55
C MET A 58 8.79 -3.41 19.26
N MET A 59 9.98 -2.84 19.06
CA MET A 59 11.20 -3.26 19.75
C MET A 59 11.14 -3.04 21.27
N ARG A 60 10.51 -1.95 21.73
CA ARG A 60 10.29 -1.69 23.17
C ARG A 60 9.25 -2.61 23.81
N GLY A 61 8.31 -3.14 23.02
CA GLY A 61 7.29 -4.08 23.48
C GLY A 61 7.76 -5.52 23.53
N MET A 62 8.95 -5.82 22.99
CA MET A 62 9.49 -7.17 23.03
C MET A 62 10.07 -7.44 24.43
N PRO A 63 9.54 -8.43 25.18
CA PRO A 63 10.09 -8.77 26.48
C PRO A 63 11.57 -9.12 26.30
N LYS A 64 12.43 -8.61 27.18
CA LYS A 64 13.87 -8.95 27.17
C LYS A 64 13.97 -10.48 27.21
N MET A 65 14.43 -11.06 26.10
CA MET A 65 14.77 -12.47 26.05
C MET A 65 15.77 -12.72 27.18
N PRO A 66 15.51 -13.69 28.08
CA PRO A 66 16.43 -13.97 29.16
C PRO A 66 17.79 -14.32 28.53
N GLN A 67 18.80 -13.49 28.83
CA GLN A 67 20.18 -13.80 28.49
C GLN A 67 20.48 -15.14 29.15
N GLY A 68 20.65 -16.18 28.32
CA GLY A 68 21.08 -17.48 28.79
C GLY A 68 22.36 -17.28 29.57
N LYS A 69 22.30 -17.58 30.88
CA LYS A 69 23.50 -17.73 31.69
C LYS A 69 24.31 -18.86 31.06
N MET A 70 25.54 -18.54 30.65
CA MET A 70 26.60 -19.54 30.47
C MET A 70 26.97 -20.13 31.83
#